data_AF-A0A935RYK3-F1
#
_entry.id   AF-A0A935RYK3-F1
#
_cell.length_a   1.000
_cell.length_b   1.000
_cell.length_c   1.000
_cell.angle_alpha   90.00
_cell.angle_beta   90.00
_cell.angle_gamma   90.00
#
_symmetry.space_group_name_H-M   'P 1'
#
loop_
_entity.id
_entity.type
_entity.pdbx_description
1 polymer ?
#
loop_
_entity_poly.entity_id
_entity_poly.type
_entity_poly.pdbx_seq_one_letter_code
_entity_poly.pdbx_strand_id
1 'polypeptide(L)' 'MKGYKKDQPCSCSIQDIKTELFNQFLLERIFINYDINPELQKNNELKRKILDFGKVAA' A
#
# COMPACT_ATOMS: atom_id res chain seq x y z
N MET A 1 6.10 3.66 31.74
CA MET A 1 5.46 4.07 30.48
C MET A 1 6.55 4.32 29.46
N LYS A 2 6.57 3.58 28.35
CA LYS A 2 7.62 3.66 27.33
C LYS A 2 7.26 4.80 26.38
N GLY A 3 7.92 5.94 26.50
CA GLY A 3 7.71 7.10 25.64
C GLY A 3 8.13 6.79 24.20
N TYR A 4 7.27 7.10 23.23
CA TYR A 4 7.62 7.08 21.82
C TYR A 4 8.72 8.12 21.57
N LYS A 5 9.88 7.69 21.08
CA LYS A 5 10.95 8.60 20.65
C LYS A 5 10.44 9.37 19.42
N LYS A 6 10.30 10.68 19.55
CA LYS A 6 9.78 11.62 18.54
C LYS A 6 10.67 11.71 17.29
N ASP A 7 11.91 11.23 17.38
CA ASP A 7 12.97 11.45 16.40
C ASP A 7 13.51 10.15 15.80
N GLN A 8 12.66 9.12 15.62
CA GLN A 8 13.05 8.00 14.78
C GLN A 8 12.84 8.41 13.32
N PRO A 9 13.90 8.66 12.53
CA PRO A 9 13.71 9.01 11.13
C PRO A 9 12.98 7.84 10.47
N CYS A 10 11.82 8.12 9.85
CA CYS A 10 11.27 7.18 8.89
C CYS A 10 12.36 6.95 7.85
N SER A 11 12.80 5.70 7.65
CA SER A 11 13.72 5.36 6.57
C SER A 11 13.08 5.51 5.20
N CYS A 12 11.80 5.90 5.13
CA CYS A 12 11.07 6.13 3.91
C CYS A 12 11.49 7.46 3.27
N SER A 13 12.03 7.37 2.06
CA SER A 13 12.23 8.52 1.19
C SER A 13 10.90 9.02 0.62
N ILE A 14 10.88 10.25 0.11
CA ILE A 14 9.73 10.77 -0.65
C ILE A 14 9.42 9.90 -1.87
N GLN A 15 10.44 9.26 -2.46
CA GLN A 15 10.25 8.35 -3.60
C GLN A 15 9.49 7.09 -3.16
N ASP A 16 9.76 6.57 -1.97
CA ASP A 16 9.06 5.40 -1.42
C ASP A 16 7.57 5.72 -1.21
N ILE A 17 7.28 6.90 -0.64
CA ILE A 17 5.90 7.37 -0.45
C ILE A 17 5.18 7.51 -1.80
N LYS A 18 5.84 8.10 -2.80
CA LYS A 18 5.28 8.25 -4.16
C LYS A 18 4.99 6.90 -4.80
N THR A 19 5.90 5.94 -4.63
CA THR A 19 5.77 4.59 -5.18
C THR A 19 4.62 3.84 -4.52
N GLU A 20 4.48 3.93 -3.20
CA GLU A 20 3.35 3.32 -2.48
C GLU A 20 2.01 3.90 -2.93
N LEU A 21 1.89 5.23 -3.04
CA LEU A 21 0.67 5.88 -3.53
C LEU A 21 0.36 5.49 -4.97
N PHE A 22 1.37 5.46 -5.84
CA PHE A 22 1.20 5.04 -7.23
C PHE A 22 0.67 3.61 -7.34
N ASN A 23 1.25 2.68 -6.57
CA ASN A 23 0.84 1.28 -6.55
C ASN A 23 -0.61 1.11 -6.05
N GLN A 24 -1.02 1.89 -5.04
CA GLN A 24 -2.41 1.90 -4.56
C GLN A 24 -3.37 2.34 -5.65
N PHE A 25 -3.10 3.47 -6.33
CA PHE A 25 -3.97 3.96 -7.40
C PHE A 25 -4.01 3.05 -8.62
N LEU A 26 -2.87 2.46 -9.00
CA LEU A 26 -2.81 1.51 -10.09
C LEU A 26 -3.69 0.29 -9.81
N LEU A 27 -3.61 -0.26 -8.60
CA LEU A 27 -4.40 -1.42 -8.20
C LEU A 27 -5.89 -1.12 -8.14
N GLU A 28 -6.28 0.06 -7.64
CA GLU A 28 -7.67 0.52 -7.66
C GLU A 28 -8.20 0.68 -9.08
N ARG A 29 -7.39 1.24 -10.00
CA ARG A 29 -7.74 1.33 -11.41
C ARG A 29 -7.96 -0.05 -12.02
N ILE A 30 -7.08 -1.01 -11.75
CA ILE A 30 -7.28 -2.40 -12.20
C ILE A 30 -8.62 -2.93 -11.68
N PHE A 31 -8.91 -2.77 -10.39
CA PHE A 31 -10.15 -3.32 -9.81
C PHE A 31 -11.40 -2.72 -10.47
N ILE A 32 -11.42 -1.40 -10.68
CA ILE A 32 -12.53 -0.72 -11.38
C ILE A 32 -12.67 -1.23 -12.82
N ASN A 33 -11.57 -1.37 -13.57
CA ASN A 33 -11.62 -1.76 -14.97
C ASN A 33 -12.06 -3.22 -15.20
N TYR A 34 -11.89 -4.09 -14.19
CA TYR A 34 -12.27 -5.50 -14.25
C TYR A 34 -13.53 -5.82 -13.43
N ASP A 35 -14.28 -4.80 -13.00
CA ASP A 35 -15.49 -4.93 -12.18
C ASP A 35 -15.27 -5.76 -10.88
N ILE A 36 -14.07 -5.62 -10.30
CA ILE A 36 -13.70 -6.25 -9.05
C ILE A 36 -14.08 -5.31 -7.91
N ASN A 37 -15.12 -5.68 -7.15
CA ASN A 37 -15.55 -4.88 -6.00
C ASN A 37 -14.49 -4.89 -4.87
N PRO A 38 -13.81 -3.77 -4.56
CA PRO A 38 -12.79 -3.71 -3.51
C PRO A 38 -13.35 -3.86 -2.09
N GLU A 39 -14.65 -3.60 -1.89
CA GLU A 39 -15.31 -3.63 -0.58
C GLU A 39 -15.61 -5.05 -0.08
N LEU A 40 -15.51 -6.05 -0.97
CA LEU A 40 -15.59 -7.44 -0.55
C LEU A 40 -14.35 -7.79 0.28
N GLN A 41 -14.54 -8.33 1.48
CA GLN A 41 -13.45 -8.68 2.40
C GLN A 41 -12.34 -9.51 1.73
N LYS A 42 -12.70 -10.52 0.93
CA LYS A 42 -11.75 -11.33 0.16
C LYS A 42 -10.85 -10.52 -0.78
N ASN A 43 -11.40 -9.46 -1.39
CA ASN A 43 -10.69 -8.61 -2.34
C ASN A 43 -9.81 -7.60 -1.62
N ASN A 44 -10.21 -7.15 -0.42
CA ASN A 44 -9.38 -6.32 0.44
C ASN A 44 -8.13 -7.07 0.94
N GLU A 45 -8.27 -8.34 1.33
CA GLU A 45 -7.13 -9.20 1.69
C GLU A 45 -6.19 -9.42 0.51
N LEU A 46 -6.72 -9.66 -0.70
CA LEU A 46 -5.93 -9.76 -1.92
C LEU A 46 -5.23 -8.44 -2.26
N LYS A 47 -5.91 -7.29 -2.11
CA LYS A 47 -5.36 -5.95 -2.32
C LYS A 47 -4.12 -5.74 -1.44
N ARG A 48 -4.22 -6.07 -0.14
CA ARG A 48 -3.08 -5.99 0.80
C ARG A 48 -1.92 -6.88 0.38
N LYS A 49 -2.18 -8.15 0.04
CA LYS A 49 -1.13 -9.08 -0.42
C LYS A 49 -0.40 -8.56 -1.67
N ILE A 50 -1.12 -7.98 -2.61
CA ILE A 50 -0.53 -7.41 -3.84
C ILE A 50 0.34 -6.20 -3.51
N LEU A 51 -0.15 -5.29 -2.65
CA LEU A 51 0.61 -4.12 -2.23
C LEU A 51 1.87 -4.49 -1.42
N ASP A 52 1.77 -5.49 -0.54
CA ASP A 52 2.91 -6.00 0.24
C ASP A 52 3.94 -6.70 -0.66
N PHE A 53 3.51 -7.42 -1.69
CA PHE A 53 4.41 -7.96 -2.71
C PHE A 53 5.16 -6.83 -3.43
N GLY A 54 4.45 -5.78 -3.84
CA GLY A 54 5.04 -4.61 -4.50
C GLY A 54 6.07 -3.87 -3.65
N LYS A 55 5.97 -3.93 -2.31
CA LYS A 55 6.96 -3.36 -1.38
C LYS A 55 8.30 -4.10 -1.38
N VAL A 56 8.33 -5.38 -1.76
CA VAL A 56 9.56 -6.19 -1.83
C VAL A 56 10.30 -5.96 -3.16
N ALA A 57 9.62 -5.44 -4.18
CA ALA A 57 10.16 -5.26 -5.53
C ALA A 57 10.65 -3.83 -5.82
N ALA A 58 10.49 -2.89 -4.88
CA ALA A 58 10.86 -1.48 -5.01
C ALA A 58 12.25 -1.19 -4.41
#